data_AF-A0A812VEV6-F1
#
_entry.id   AF-A0A812VEV6-F1
#
_cell.length_a   1.000
_cell.length_b   1.000
_cell.length_c   1.000
_cell.angle_alpha   90.00
_cell.angle_beta   90.00
_cell.angle_gamma   90.00
#
_symmetry.space_group_name_H-M   'P 1'
#
loop_
_entity.id
_entity.type
_entity.pdbx_description
1 polymer ?
#
loop_
_entity_poly.entity_id
_entity_poly.type
_entity_poly.pdbx_seq_one_letter_code
_entity_poly.pdbx_strand_id
1 'polypeptide(L)'
;MKQELVPALMDIDARIAVKDGHVEKKPHGHGDVHALLHQHGLPAKWAKEGREWLLLFQDTNPLPFRSLCAILGVSVSRGFAMNSVAVPRLPGEAVGGICQLSYGADVNPDQVYQQQEQFIRKGASGDDLTINVEYNQLDPLLKDTPAGGDVADASGFSPYPGNINVLVFHVGTMAQRLATTGGIVPEFVNPKWADAEKSKFKSPTRLECMMQDFPRLCTKARCGKTWMWKVHALAVNPACHSVWL
;
A
#
# COMPACT_ATOMS: atom_id res chain seq x y z
N MET A 1 16.24 9.92 7.30
CA MET A 1 16.09 9.09 6.09
C MET A 1 15.47 9.99 5.03
N LYS A 2 16.02 10.04 3.82
CA LYS A 2 15.49 10.87 2.73
C LYS A 2 15.20 9.95 1.56
N GLN A 3 14.00 10.07 1.00
CA GLN A 3 13.62 9.37 -0.22
C GLN A 3 14.38 9.96 -1.42
N GLU A 4 14.88 9.08 -2.28
CA GLU A 4 15.46 9.44 -3.56
C GLU A 4 14.40 9.54 -4.66
N LEU A 5 14.73 10.22 -5.75
CA LEU A 5 13.85 10.31 -6.91
C LEU A 5 14.19 9.24 -7.94
N VAL A 6 13.19 8.74 -8.66
CA VAL A 6 13.34 7.76 -9.74
C VAL A 6 13.20 8.41 -11.12
N PRO A 7 13.82 7.87 -12.18
CA PRO A 7 13.65 8.36 -13.54
C PRO A 7 12.18 8.35 -13.98
N ALA A 8 11.75 9.39 -14.66
CA ALA A 8 10.43 9.43 -15.29
C ALA A 8 10.46 8.74 -16.67
N LEU A 9 9.34 8.13 -17.05
CA LEU A 9 9.13 7.42 -18.30
C LEU A 9 8.26 8.28 -19.22
N MET A 10 8.70 8.52 -20.46
CA MET A 10 8.01 9.44 -21.38
C MET A 10 6.89 8.79 -22.20
N ASP A 11 6.88 7.45 -22.33
CA ASP A 11 5.92 6.71 -23.15
C ASP A 11 5.79 5.23 -22.74
N ILE A 12 4.94 4.51 -23.48
CA ILE A 12 4.60 3.09 -23.27
C ILE A 12 5.78 2.13 -23.49
N ASP A 13 6.82 2.56 -24.21
CA ASP A 13 8.05 1.79 -24.42
C ASP A 13 9.04 1.98 -23.26
N ALA A 14 8.61 2.65 -22.18
CA ALA A 14 9.40 2.92 -20.98
C ALA A 14 10.70 3.69 -21.28
N ARG A 15 10.73 4.55 -22.29
CA ARG A 15 11.88 5.41 -22.56
C ARG A 15 12.02 6.47 -21.46
N ILE A 16 13.26 6.76 -21.05
CA ILE A 16 13.54 7.75 -20.00
C ILE A 16 13.27 9.17 -20.51
N ALA A 17 12.48 9.92 -19.75
CA ALA A 17 12.21 11.32 -20.02
C ALA A 17 13.45 12.18 -19.75
N VAL A 18 13.82 13.00 -20.74
CA VAL A 18 14.94 13.96 -20.65
C VAL A 18 14.40 15.37 -20.87
N LYS A 19 14.78 16.28 -19.98
CA LYS A 19 14.44 17.70 -20.06
C LYS A 19 15.69 18.53 -19.82
N ASP A 20 15.96 19.49 -20.70
CA ASP A 20 17.13 20.38 -20.63
C ASP A 20 18.48 19.63 -20.52
N GLY A 21 18.59 18.49 -21.20
CA GLY A 21 19.80 17.64 -21.17
C GLY A 21 19.94 16.76 -19.92
N HIS A 22 18.95 16.77 -19.02
CA HIS A 22 18.97 15.99 -17.77
C HIS A 22 17.81 15.00 -17.70
N VAL A 23 18.04 13.86 -17.04
CA VAL A 23 16.97 12.89 -16.75
C VAL A 23 15.94 13.54 -15.83
N GLU A 24 14.69 13.59 -16.26
CA GLU A 24 13.57 14.00 -15.41
C GLU A 24 13.37 12.94 -14.33
N LYS A 25 13.19 13.37 -13.07
CA LYS A 25 12.98 12.48 -11.93
C LYS A 25 11.73 12.85 -11.16
N LYS A 26 11.07 11.85 -10.56
CA LYS A 26 9.86 12.00 -9.76
C LYS A 26 9.94 11.17 -8.47
N PRO A 27 9.18 11.51 -7.42
CA PRO A 27 9.10 10.68 -6.22
C PRO A 27 8.60 9.28 -6.56
N HIS A 28 9.22 8.28 -5.96
CA HIS A 28 8.89 6.85 -6.14
C HIS A 28 7.65 6.41 -5.33
N GLY A 29 7.11 7.28 -4.47
CA GLY A 29 5.98 6.96 -3.61
C GLY A 29 6.41 6.50 -2.21
N HIS A 30 5.48 6.52 -1.27
CA HIS A 30 5.82 6.36 0.15
C HIS A 30 6.23 4.93 0.56
N GLY A 31 6.16 3.94 -0.35
CA GLY A 31 6.66 2.57 -0.12
C GLY A 31 8.17 2.50 0.16
N ASP A 32 8.95 3.49 -0.31
CA ASP A 32 10.40 3.60 -0.04
C ASP A 32 10.76 3.61 1.44
N VAL A 33 9.81 3.94 2.33
CA VAL A 33 10.03 3.88 3.78
C VAL A 33 10.57 2.52 4.22
N HIS A 34 10.14 1.43 3.59
CA HIS A 34 10.56 0.07 3.91
C HIS A 34 12.02 -0.20 3.52
N ALA A 35 12.41 0.20 2.30
CA ALA A 35 13.79 0.11 1.82
C ALA A 35 14.73 1.01 2.64
N LEU A 36 14.31 2.24 2.96
CA LEU A 36 15.07 3.16 3.79
C LEU A 36 15.28 2.61 5.20
N LEU A 37 14.23 2.07 5.83
CA LEU A 37 14.34 1.42 7.14
C LEU A 37 15.33 0.25 7.11
N HIS A 38 15.31 -0.55 6.04
CA HIS A 38 16.23 -1.65 5.84
C HIS A 38 17.68 -1.19 5.69
N GLN A 39 17.95 -0.24 4.78
CA GLN A 39 19.28 0.29 4.49
C GLN A 39 19.94 0.92 5.73
N HIS A 40 19.14 1.57 6.59
CA HIS A 40 19.62 2.13 7.84
C HIS A 40 19.70 1.11 8.99
N GLY A 41 19.32 -0.16 8.76
CA GLY A 41 19.36 -1.24 9.75
C GLY A 41 18.42 -1.02 10.94
N LEU A 42 17.41 -0.16 10.80
CA LEU A 42 16.62 0.33 11.93
C LEU A 42 15.73 -0.76 12.56
N PRO A 43 14.93 -1.53 11.81
CA PRO A 43 14.11 -2.58 12.42
C PRO A 43 14.94 -3.67 13.10
N ALA A 44 16.09 -4.04 12.53
CA ALA A 44 17.00 -5.01 13.16
C ALA A 44 17.62 -4.47 14.45
N LYS A 45 18.01 -3.19 14.47
CA LYS A 45 18.47 -2.51 15.68
C LYS A 45 17.37 -2.44 16.74
N TRP A 46 16.17 -2.00 16.38
CA TRP A 46 15.04 -1.88 17.29
C TRP A 46 14.61 -3.22 17.88
N ALA A 47 14.64 -4.30 17.09
CA ALA A 47 14.40 -5.65 17.59
C ALA A 47 15.43 -6.06 18.66
N LYS A 48 16.72 -5.76 18.45
CA LYS A 48 17.79 -6.02 19.44
C LYS A 48 17.65 -5.17 20.71
N GLU A 49 17.08 -3.97 20.59
CA GLU A 49 16.75 -3.09 21.72
C GLU A 49 15.48 -3.53 22.48
N GLY A 50 14.78 -4.57 22.03
CA GLY A 50 13.52 -5.01 22.64
C GLY A 50 12.30 -4.15 22.29
N ARG A 51 12.38 -3.32 21.25
CA ARG A 51 11.20 -2.59 20.74
C ARG A 51 10.35 -3.54 19.91
N GLU A 52 9.08 -3.67 20.27
CA GLU A 52 8.19 -4.65 19.65
C GLU A 52 7.31 -4.08 18.52
N TRP A 53 6.94 -2.79 18.61
CA TRP A 53 5.96 -2.19 17.70
C TRP A 53 6.46 -0.89 17.08
N LEU A 54 6.15 -0.71 15.79
CA LEU A 54 6.39 0.51 15.03
C LEU A 54 5.06 1.05 14.50
N LEU A 55 4.81 2.35 14.70
CA LEU A 55 3.72 3.07 14.06
C LEU A 55 4.27 3.91 12.89
N LEU A 56 3.74 3.69 11.69
CA LEU A 56 3.87 4.63 10.57
C LEU A 56 2.54 5.35 10.37
N PHE A 57 2.58 6.67 10.18
CA PHE A 57 1.40 7.52 10.06
C PHE A 57 1.65 8.65 9.06
N GLN A 58 0.57 9.21 8.50
CA GLN A 58 0.62 10.35 7.59
C GLN A 58 0.83 11.68 8.34
N ASP A 59 1.54 12.60 7.71
CA ASP A 59 2.02 13.87 8.30
C ASP A 59 0.92 14.77 8.88
N THR A 60 -0.27 14.75 8.28
CA THR A 60 -1.38 15.67 8.56
C THR A 60 -2.57 15.01 9.27
N ASN A 61 -2.42 13.78 9.78
CA ASN A 61 -3.45 13.12 10.58
C ASN A 61 -2.96 12.81 12.01
N PRO A 62 -3.16 13.72 12.97
CA PRO A 62 -2.72 13.52 14.36
C PRO A 62 -3.71 12.71 15.22
N LEU A 63 -4.94 12.49 14.75
CA LEU A 63 -5.98 11.82 15.55
C LEU A 63 -5.64 10.39 16.00
N PRO A 64 -4.88 9.57 15.26
CA PRO A 64 -4.56 8.21 15.68
C PRO A 64 -3.84 8.13 17.02
N PHE A 65 -3.10 9.17 17.43
CA PHE A 65 -2.41 9.19 18.72
C PHE A 65 -3.35 9.10 19.92
N ARG A 66 -4.60 9.56 19.79
CA ARG A 66 -5.62 9.44 20.86
C ARG A 66 -6.06 8.01 21.11
N SER A 67 -5.91 7.15 20.10
CA SER A 67 -6.37 5.76 20.13
C SER A 67 -5.23 4.75 19.99
N LEU A 68 -3.97 5.22 20.06
CA LEU A 68 -2.80 4.39 19.81
C LEU A 68 -2.74 3.17 20.73
N CYS A 69 -3.06 3.32 22.02
CA CYS A 69 -3.08 2.20 22.96
C CYS A 69 -4.12 1.13 22.57
N ALA A 70 -5.30 1.54 22.09
CA ALA A 70 -6.32 0.60 21.65
C ALA A 70 -5.90 -0.12 20.36
N ILE A 71 -5.33 0.61 19.40
CA ILE A 71 -4.81 0.05 18.14
C ILE A 71 -3.68 -0.96 18.43
N LEU A 72 -2.75 -0.63 19.33
CA LEU A 72 -1.69 -1.52 19.75
C LEU A 72 -2.25 -2.75 20.49
N GLY A 73 -3.22 -2.57 21.39
CA GLY A 73 -3.87 -3.68 22.09
C GLY A 73 -4.52 -4.70 21.14
N VAL A 74 -5.17 -4.22 20.06
CA VAL A 74 -5.70 -5.11 19.01
C VAL A 74 -4.56 -5.82 18.28
N SER A 75 -3.47 -5.11 17.94
CA SER A 75 -2.32 -5.68 17.25
C SER A 75 -1.67 -6.83 18.05
N VAL A 76 -1.48 -6.62 19.35
CA VAL A 76 -0.95 -7.62 20.29
C VAL A 76 -1.90 -8.80 20.43
N SER A 77 -3.16 -8.56 20.77
CA SER A 77 -4.13 -9.63 21.03
C SER A 77 -4.43 -10.51 19.81
N ARG A 78 -4.32 -9.96 18.60
CA ARG A 78 -4.52 -10.71 17.34
C ARG A 78 -3.24 -11.31 16.77
N GLY A 79 -2.07 -10.96 17.32
CA GLY A 79 -0.77 -11.40 16.83
C GLY A 79 -0.50 -10.90 15.41
N PHE A 80 -0.82 -9.63 15.13
CA PHE A 80 -0.65 -9.06 13.79
C PHE A 80 0.82 -8.73 13.50
N ALA A 81 1.27 -9.13 12.31
CA ALA A 81 2.52 -8.66 11.72
C ALA A 81 2.39 -7.21 11.24
N MET A 82 1.23 -6.87 10.70
CA MET A 82 0.84 -5.53 10.33
C MET A 82 -0.65 -5.33 10.59
N ASN A 83 -1.02 -4.18 11.13
CA ASN A 83 -2.39 -3.76 11.38
C ASN A 83 -2.65 -2.43 10.70
N SER A 84 -3.53 -2.43 9.70
CA SER A 84 -4.02 -1.22 9.06
C SER A 84 -5.18 -0.64 9.87
N VAL A 85 -5.06 0.62 10.30
CA VAL A 85 -6.21 1.32 10.90
C VAL A 85 -7.14 1.73 9.77
N ALA A 86 -8.42 1.42 9.95
CA ALA A 86 -9.45 1.70 8.97
C ALA A 86 -10.67 2.39 9.60
N VAL A 87 -11.41 3.12 8.78
CA VAL A 87 -12.61 3.88 9.18
C VAL A 87 -13.81 3.49 8.32
N PRO A 88 -15.06 3.79 8.74
CA PRO A 88 -16.19 3.75 7.83
C PRO A 88 -15.90 4.61 6.60
N ARG A 89 -16.20 4.09 5.41
CA ARG A 89 -15.93 4.72 4.12
C ARG A 89 -17.22 4.73 3.30
N LEU A 90 -17.53 5.82 2.62
CA LEU A 90 -18.61 5.86 1.63
C LEU A 90 -18.14 5.26 0.30
N PRO A 91 -19.01 4.57 -0.45
CA PRO A 91 -18.68 4.12 -1.80
C PRO A 91 -18.13 5.24 -2.68
N GLY A 92 -17.08 4.95 -3.44
CA GLY A 92 -16.43 5.92 -4.34
C GLY A 92 -15.57 7.00 -3.66
N GLU A 93 -15.45 7.01 -2.32
CA GLU A 93 -14.49 7.90 -1.66
C GLU A 93 -13.05 7.61 -2.10
N ALA A 94 -12.24 8.68 -2.21
CA ALA A 94 -10.84 8.66 -2.59
C ALA A 94 -9.92 8.15 -1.44
N VAL A 95 -10.30 7.00 -0.88
CA VAL A 95 -9.61 6.28 0.18
C VAL A 95 -9.67 4.80 -0.18
N GLY A 96 -8.52 4.11 -0.18
CA GLY A 96 -8.48 2.68 -0.48
C GLY A 96 -9.30 1.84 0.52
N GLY A 97 -9.81 0.70 0.09
CA GLY A 97 -10.56 -0.23 0.94
C GLY A 97 -9.67 -1.36 1.44
N ILE A 98 -9.79 -1.75 2.72
CA ILE A 98 -9.14 -2.98 3.21
C ILE A 98 -9.98 -4.19 2.82
N CYS A 99 -9.46 -4.97 1.88
CA CYS A 99 -10.06 -6.17 1.33
C CYS A 99 -9.30 -7.43 1.77
N GLN A 100 -9.97 -8.57 1.66
CA GLN A 100 -9.37 -9.89 1.74
C GLN A 100 -9.30 -10.42 0.31
N LEU A 101 -8.09 -10.56 -0.24
CA LEU A 101 -7.86 -11.01 -1.60
C LEU A 101 -7.56 -12.52 -1.59
N SER A 102 -8.33 -13.26 -2.37
CA SER A 102 -8.06 -14.66 -2.70
C SER A 102 -7.59 -14.75 -4.16
N TYR A 103 -6.58 -15.57 -4.42
CA TYR A 103 -6.16 -15.87 -5.79
C TYR A 103 -7.01 -17.03 -6.31
N GLY A 104 -7.60 -16.88 -7.50
CA GLY A 104 -8.32 -17.96 -8.16
C GLY A 104 -7.44 -19.19 -8.41
N ALA A 105 -8.03 -20.38 -8.44
CA ALA A 105 -7.32 -21.64 -8.68
C ALA A 105 -6.60 -21.67 -10.03
N ASP A 106 -7.03 -20.83 -10.99
CA ASP A 106 -6.64 -20.86 -12.41
C ASP A 106 -5.50 -19.88 -12.79
N VAL A 107 -4.83 -19.25 -11.83
CA VAL A 107 -3.66 -18.42 -12.15
C VAL A 107 -2.49 -19.34 -12.55
N ASN A 108 -2.18 -19.39 -13.85
CA ASN A 108 -1.01 -20.07 -14.39
C ASN A 108 0.27 -19.36 -13.92
N PRO A 109 1.16 -20.03 -13.15
CA PRO A 109 2.44 -19.46 -12.71
C PRO A 109 3.30 -18.95 -13.88
N ASP A 110 3.18 -19.56 -15.06
CA ASP A 110 3.97 -19.21 -16.25
C ASP A 110 3.51 -17.92 -16.94
N GLN A 111 2.35 -17.37 -16.56
CA GLN A 111 1.87 -16.05 -17.02
C GLN A 111 2.20 -14.90 -16.06
N VAL A 112 2.84 -15.22 -14.93
CA VAL A 112 3.39 -14.22 -14.01
C VAL A 112 4.79 -13.87 -14.50
N TYR A 113 5.05 -12.59 -14.79
CA TYR A 113 6.40 -12.14 -15.14
C TYR A 113 7.40 -12.62 -14.08
N GLN A 114 8.46 -13.34 -14.49
CA GLN A 114 9.34 -14.09 -13.58
C GLN A 114 10.00 -13.26 -12.45
N GLN A 115 10.07 -11.93 -12.57
CA GLN A 115 10.55 -11.04 -11.51
C GLN A 115 9.50 -10.70 -10.42
N GLN A 116 8.22 -10.97 -10.69
CA GLN A 116 7.11 -10.83 -9.75
C GLN A 116 6.82 -12.13 -8.97
N GLU A 117 7.46 -13.26 -9.27
CA GLU A 117 7.29 -14.52 -8.53
C GLU A 117 7.59 -14.41 -7.03
N GLN A 118 8.37 -13.42 -6.60
CA GLN A 118 8.63 -13.16 -5.19
C GLN A 118 7.51 -12.37 -4.49
N PHE A 119 6.68 -11.65 -5.26
CA PHE A 119 5.63 -10.73 -4.79
C PHE A 119 4.20 -11.25 -5.05
N ILE A 120 4.07 -12.10 -6.07
CA ILE A 120 2.91 -12.92 -6.41
C ILE A 120 3.31 -14.36 -6.09
N ARG A 121 3.79 -14.61 -4.87
CA ARG A 121 3.57 -15.94 -4.34
C ARG A 121 2.11 -15.95 -3.98
N LYS A 122 1.34 -16.79 -4.70
CA LYS A 122 0.27 -17.61 -4.10
C LYS A 122 0.61 -17.68 -2.62
N GLY A 123 -0.19 -17.07 -1.72
CA GLY A 123 -0.03 -17.36 -0.29
C GLY A 123 0.13 -18.86 -0.24
N ALA A 124 1.27 -19.36 0.24
CA ALA A 124 1.86 -20.65 -0.17
C ALA A 124 1.05 -21.89 0.28
N SER A 125 -0.24 -21.68 0.51
CA SER A 125 -1.23 -22.43 1.26
C SER A 125 -2.67 -22.15 0.77
N GLY A 126 -2.92 -21.26 -0.21
CA GLY A 126 -4.29 -20.80 -0.47
C GLY A 126 -4.83 -19.86 0.62
N ASP A 127 -3.93 -19.20 1.35
CA ASP A 127 -4.29 -18.24 2.39
C ASP A 127 -4.69 -16.89 1.79
N ASP A 128 -5.79 -16.34 2.30
CA ASP A 128 -6.25 -15.02 1.90
C ASP A 128 -5.31 -13.90 2.36
N LEU A 129 -5.13 -12.89 1.52
CA LEU A 129 -4.32 -11.72 1.81
C LEU A 129 -5.20 -10.53 2.23
N THR A 130 -5.12 -10.11 3.49
CA THR A 130 -5.74 -8.85 3.93
C THR A 130 -4.84 -7.67 3.58
N ILE A 131 -5.30 -6.81 2.68
CA ILE A 131 -4.51 -5.69 2.13
C ILE A 131 -5.41 -4.53 1.67
N ASN A 132 -4.81 -3.36 1.52
CA ASN A 132 -5.43 -2.23 0.86
C ASN A 132 -5.59 -2.47 -0.64
N VAL A 133 -6.76 -2.14 -1.18
CA VAL A 133 -7.02 -1.98 -2.61
C VAL A 133 -7.30 -0.50 -2.85
N GLU A 134 -6.54 0.13 -3.74
CA GLU A 134 -6.68 1.57 -4.01
C GLU A 134 -8.06 1.91 -4.54
N TYR A 135 -8.56 3.10 -4.21
CA TYR A 135 -9.93 3.51 -4.53
C TYR A 135 -10.22 3.50 -6.04
N ASN A 136 -9.21 3.77 -6.87
CA ASN A 136 -9.30 3.75 -8.33
C ASN A 136 -9.30 2.33 -8.92
N GLN A 137 -8.97 1.32 -8.11
CA GLN A 137 -8.98 -0.10 -8.48
C GLN A 137 -10.15 -0.86 -7.85
N LEU A 138 -10.62 -0.41 -6.68
CA LEU A 138 -11.61 -1.12 -5.87
C LEU A 138 -12.92 -1.38 -6.62
N ASP A 139 -13.57 -0.33 -7.12
CA ASP A 139 -14.86 -0.50 -7.82
C ASP A 139 -14.74 -1.37 -9.09
N PRO A 140 -13.77 -1.15 -10.00
CA PRO A 140 -13.52 -2.06 -11.13
C PRO A 140 -13.30 -3.51 -10.68
N LEU A 141 -12.49 -3.73 -9.64
CA LEU A 141 -12.21 -5.08 -9.14
C LEU A 141 -13.48 -5.76 -8.61
N LEU A 142 -14.34 -5.01 -7.90
CA LEU A 142 -15.56 -5.55 -7.30
C LEU A 142 -16.65 -5.86 -8.32
N LYS A 143 -16.70 -5.14 -9.45
CA LYS A 143 -17.66 -5.41 -10.53
C LYS A 143 -17.51 -6.80 -11.14
N ASP A 144 -16.30 -7.35 -11.10
CA ASP A 144 -15.99 -8.70 -11.57
C ASP A 144 -16.25 -9.78 -10.50
N THR A 145 -16.83 -9.41 -9.35
CA THR A 145 -17.16 -10.32 -8.24
C THR A 145 -18.68 -10.31 -7.97
N PRO A 146 -19.20 -11.25 -7.15
CA PRO A 146 -20.60 -11.22 -6.71
C PRO A 146 -21.01 -9.94 -5.96
N ALA A 147 -20.05 -9.12 -5.51
CA ALA A 147 -20.36 -7.82 -4.91
C ALA A 147 -20.93 -6.82 -5.93
N GLY A 148 -20.61 -6.95 -7.23
CA GLY A 148 -21.16 -6.13 -8.31
C GLY A 148 -20.69 -4.67 -8.32
N GLY A 149 -19.76 -4.28 -7.45
CA GLY A 149 -19.20 -2.94 -7.34
C GLY A 149 -18.95 -2.52 -5.89
N ASP A 150 -18.43 -1.31 -5.71
CA ASP A 150 -18.33 -0.69 -4.40
C ASP A 150 -19.69 -0.07 -4.04
N VAL A 151 -20.49 -0.77 -3.22
CA VAL A 151 -21.86 -0.38 -2.87
C VAL A 151 -22.02 -0.36 -1.35
N ALA A 152 -22.83 0.58 -0.84
CA ALA A 152 -23.10 0.69 0.58
C ALA A 152 -23.91 -0.50 1.10
N ASP A 153 -23.59 -0.98 2.30
CA ASP A 153 -24.41 -1.95 3.03
C ASP A 153 -25.56 -1.26 3.78
N ALA A 154 -26.27 -2.02 4.63
CA ALA A 154 -27.40 -1.51 5.42
C ALA A 154 -27.03 -0.34 6.38
N SER A 155 -25.76 -0.14 6.69
CA SER A 155 -25.27 0.98 7.50
C SER A 155 -25.07 2.27 6.70
N GLY A 156 -25.15 2.21 5.37
CA GLY A 156 -24.89 3.34 4.46
C GLY A 156 -23.41 3.52 4.10
N PHE A 157 -22.53 2.62 4.55
CA PHE A 157 -21.09 2.64 4.25
C PHE A 157 -20.69 1.45 3.37
N SER A 158 -19.57 1.58 2.67
CA SER A 158 -18.93 0.47 1.98
C SER A 158 -18.56 -0.63 2.99
N PRO A 159 -18.81 -1.92 2.70
CA PRO A 159 -18.37 -3.02 3.55
C PRO A 159 -16.84 -3.17 3.56
N TYR A 160 -16.13 -2.45 2.69
CA TYR A 160 -14.67 -2.39 2.63
C TYR A 160 -14.19 -1.12 3.35
N PRO A 161 -13.72 -1.22 4.60
CA PRO A 161 -13.41 -0.05 5.40
C PRO A 161 -12.20 0.70 4.84
N GLY A 162 -12.25 2.03 4.93
CA GLY A 162 -11.25 2.92 4.34
C GLY A 162 -9.92 2.86 5.07
N ASN A 163 -8.84 2.52 4.38
CA ASN A 163 -7.48 2.56 4.89
C ASN A 163 -7.00 4.00 5.03
N ILE A 164 -6.71 4.43 6.26
CA ILE A 164 -6.26 5.81 6.52
C ILE A 164 -4.73 5.94 6.59
N ASN A 165 -4.00 4.92 6.15
CA ASN A 165 -2.54 4.89 6.08
C ASN A 165 -1.88 5.18 7.44
N VAL A 166 -2.50 4.65 8.49
CA VAL A 166 -1.94 4.52 9.83
C VAL A 166 -1.70 3.04 10.06
N LEU A 167 -0.42 2.67 10.10
CA LEU A 167 0.03 1.29 9.95
C LEU A 167 0.87 0.92 11.17
N VAL A 168 0.49 -0.14 11.87
CA VAL A 168 1.22 -0.67 13.02
C VAL A 168 1.91 -1.97 12.63
N PHE A 169 3.21 -2.09 12.88
CA PHE A 169 4.03 -3.23 12.50
C PHE A 169 4.65 -3.89 13.73
N HIS A 170 4.68 -5.21 13.73
CA HIS A 170 5.54 -5.96 14.64
C HIS A 170 6.99 -5.86 14.15
N VAL A 171 7.86 -5.23 14.94
CA VAL A 171 9.25 -4.88 14.56
C VAL A 171 10.06 -6.12 14.21
N GLY A 172 9.92 -7.21 14.96
CA GLY A 172 10.64 -8.46 14.68
C GLY A 172 10.27 -9.05 13.32
N THR A 173 8.96 -9.05 12.99
CA THR A 173 8.48 -9.55 11.70
C THR A 173 8.91 -8.63 10.57
N MET A 174 8.81 -7.31 10.77
CA MET A 174 9.29 -6.33 9.80
C MET A 174 10.78 -6.51 9.53
N ALA A 175 11.62 -6.62 10.56
CA ALA A 175 13.06 -6.83 10.40
C ALA A 175 13.37 -8.08 9.56
N GLN A 176 12.72 -9.21 9.84
CA GLN A 176 12.88 -10.45 9.06
C GLN A 176 12.45 -10.26 7.60
N ARG A 177 11.30 -9.60 7.38
CA ARG A 177 10.78 -9.42 6.03
C ARG A 177 11.62 -8.49 5.20
N LEU A 178 12.00 -7.34 5.74
CA LEU A 178 12.85 -6.39 5.04
C LEU A 178 14.24 -6.97 4.78
N ALA A 179 14.80 -7.79 5.68
CA ALA A 179 16.06 -8.50 5.44
C ALA A 179 15.96 -9.49 4.26
N THR A 180 14.78 -10.10 4.06
CA THR A 180 14.55 -11.04 2.95
C THR A 180 14.38 -10.33 1.61
N THR A 181 13.74 -9.15 1.60
CA THR A 181 13.31 -8.48 0.37
C THR A 181 14.11 -7.21 0.04
N GLY A 182 15.10 -6.86 0.86
CA GLY A 182 15.79 -5.56 0.78
C GLY A 182 14.89 -4.37 1.16
N GLY A 183 13.70 -4.65 1.71
CA GLY A 183 12.66 -3.65 1.94
C GLY A 183 11.96 -3.13 0.69
N ILE A 184 12.17 -3.79 -0.46
CA ILE A 184 11.47 -3.49 -1.70
C ILE A 184 10.05 -4.04 -1.59
N VAL A 185 9.06 -3.18 -1.81
CA VAL A 185 7.64 -3.53 -1.97
C VAL A 185 7.27 -3.52 -3.45
N PRO A 186 6.17 -4.19 -3.86
CA PRO A 186 5.73 -4.19 -5.24
C PRO A 186 5.53 -2.79 -5.80
N GLU A 187 5.98 -2.62 -7.03
CA GLU A 187 5.87 -1.38 -7.78
C GLU A 187 4.70 -1.46 -8.77
N PHE A 188 4.16 -0.30 -9.12
CA PHE A 188 3.17 -0.13 -10.15
C PHE A 188 3.46 1.14 -10.96
N VAL A 189 2.67 1.39 -12.00
CA VAL A 189 2.71 2.64 -12.76
C VAL A 189 1.28 3.13 -12.96
N ASN A 190 1.06 4.44 -12.83
CA ASN A 190 -0.25 5.06 -13.05
C ASN A 190 -0.17 6.21 -14.07
N PRO A 191 -0.03 5.92 -15.38
CA PRO A 191 0.12 6.96 -16.38
C PRO A 191 -1.15 7.81 -16.51
N LYS A 192 -0.96 9.12 -16.67
CA LYS A 192 -2.04 10.03 -17.09
C LYS A 192 -2.08 10.05 -18.61
N TRP A 193 -3.20 9.67 -19.20
CA TRP A 193 -3.35 9.55 -20.65
C TRP A 193 -3.79 10.87 -21.29
N ALA A 194 -3.24 11.16 -22.47
CA ALA A 194 -3.62 12.31 -23.31
C ALA A 194 -4.80 11.98 -24.24
N ASP A 195 -5.05 10.69 -24.43
CA ASP A 195 -6.01 10.11 -25.37
C ASP A 195 -6.87 9.03 -24.70
N ALA A 196 -7.98 8.65 -25.34
CA ALA A 196 -8.90 7.64 -24.81
C ALA A 196 -8.36 6.21 -25.02
N GLU A 197 -7.57 6.04 -26.08
CA GLU A 197 -6.94 4.79 -26.52
C GLU A 197 -5.78 4.35 -25.61
N LYS A 198 -5.36 5.22 -24.67
CA LYS A 198 -4.22 4.99 -23.78
C LYS A 198 -2.95 4.66 -24.56
N SER A 199 -2.66 5.43 -25.59
CA SER A 199 -1.44 5.27 -26.41
C SER A 199 -0.40 6.35 -26.11
N LYS A 200 -0.82 7.49 -25.55
CA LYS A 200 0.06 8.64 -25.31
C LYS A 200 -0.09 9.18 -23.90
N PHE A 201 1.05 9.41 -23.23
CA PHE A 201 1.06 10.05 -21.92
C PHE A 201 0.80 11.56 -22.05
N LYS A 202 -0.02 12.10 -21.14
CA LYS A 202 -0.25 13.54 -20.95
C LYS A 202 0.97 14.23 -20.33
N SER A 203 1.72 13.50 -19.51
CA SER A 203 3.02 13.89 -18.97
C SER A 203 3.81 12.63 -18.60
N PRO A 204 5.15 12.71 -18.52
CA PRO A 204 5.96 11.55 -18.13
C PRO A 204 5.45 10.91 -16.82
N THR A 205 5.42 9.58 -16.78
CA THR A 205 5.02 8.82 -15.59
C THR A 205 6.27 8.33 -14.83
N ARG A 206 6.11 7.56 -13.76
CA ARG A 206 7.20 6.90 -13.04
C ARG A 206 6.70 5.61 -12.38
N LEU A 207 7.63 4.75 -11.98
CA LEU A 207 7.30 3.66 -11.05
C LEU A 207 6.90 4.24 -9.70
N GLU A 208 5.93 3.62 -9.07
CA GLU A 208 5.35 4.03 -7.80
C GLU A 208 5.27 2.83 -6.86
N CYS A 209 5.38 3.07 -5.55
CA CYS A 209 5.27 2.04 -4.54
C CYS A 209 4.55 2.55 -3.28
N MET A 210 3.77 1.66 -2.64
CA MET A 210 2.94 2.04 -1.50
C MET A 210 3.42 1.43 -0.18
N MET A 211 3.36 2.20 0.91
CA MET A 211 3.79 1.70 2.23
C MET A 211 2.81 0.67 2.80
N GLN A 212 1.54 0.74 2.39
CA GLN A 212 0.49 -0.20 2.74
C GLN A 212 0.57 -1.53 1.99
N ASP A 213 1.48 -1.68 1.02
CA ASP A 213 1.71 -2.94 0.29
C ASP A 213 2.64 -3.91 1.04
N PHE A 214 3.11 -3.56 2.24
CA PHE A 214 3.89 -4.47 3.10
C PHE A 214 3.27 -5.86 3.28
N PRO A 215 1.93 -6.07 3.35
CA PRO A 215 1.37 -7.42 3.43
C PRO A 215 1.81 -8.34 2.28
N ARG A 216 2.15 -7.80 1.10
CA ARG A 216 2.71 -8.59 -0.03
C ARG A 216 4.10 -9.15 0.27
N LEU A 217 4.79 -8.61 1.26
CA LEU A 217 6.03 -9.17 1.77
C LEU A 217 5.77 -10.29 2.77
N CYS A 218 4.56 -10.46 3.31
CA CYS A 218 4.26 -11.47 4.32
C CYS A 218 3.83 -12.79 3.68
N THR A 219 4.57 -13.89 3.92
CA THR A 219 4.22 -15.21 3.37
C THR A 219 3.31 -16.05 4.28
N LYS A 220 3.39 -15.88 5.60
CA LYS A 220 2.61 -16.61 6.62
C LYS A 220 2.18 -15.73 7.81
N ALA A 221 2.50 -14.44 7.73
CA ALA A 221 2.31 -13.52 8.84
C ALA A 221 0.90 -12.93 8.76
N ARG A 222 0.20 -12.82 9.90
CA ARG A 222 -1.16 -12.29 9.93
C ARG A 222 -1.14 -10.78 9.72
N CYS A 223 -1.61 -10.31 8.57
CA CYS A 223 -1.93 -8.91 8.34
C CYS A 223 -3.43 -8.72 8.57
N GLY A 224 -3.80 -7.62 9.24
CA GLY A 224 -5.19 -7.39 9.63
C GLY A 224 -5.55 -5.91 9.64
N LYS A 225 -6.73 -5.64 10.20
CA LYS A 225 -7.25 -4.28 10.32
C LYS A 225 -7.87 -4.03 11.68
N THR A 226 -7.79 -2.77 12.12
CA THR A 226 -8.53 -2.26 13.27
C THR A 226 -9.49 -1.21 12.78
N TRP A 227 -10.77 -1.47 12.95
CA TRP A 227 -11.82 -0.54 12.56
C TRP A 227 -12.09 0.45 13.69
N MET A 228 -12.08 1.74 13.37
CA MET A 228 -12.25 2.82 14.33
C MET A 228 -13.21 3.89 13.82
N TRP A 229 -14.11 4.33 14.68
CA TRP A 229 -14.93 5.51 14.43
C TRP A 229 -14.18 6.79 14.79
N LYS A 230 -14.20 7.79 13.90
CA LYS A 230 -13.71 9.17 14.14
C LYS A 230 -12.22 9.27 14.55
N VAL A 231 -11.32 8.63 13.81
CA VAL A 231 -9.85 8.77 13.96
C VAL A 231 -9.16 9.28 12.69
N HIS A 232 -9.93 9.93 11.81
CA HIS A 232 -9.46 10.45 10.54
C HIS A 232 -9.75 11.94 10.42
N ALA A 233 -8.70 12.74 10.27
CA ALA A 233 -8.78 14.15 9.94
C ALA A 233 -7.56 14.55 9.11
N LEU A 234 -7.43 13.98 7.91
CA LEU A 234 -6.41 14.41 6.96
C LEU A 234 -6.76 15.80 6.41
N ALA A 235 -5.82 16.74 6.51
CA ALA A 235 -5.89 18.01 5.81
C ALA A 235 -5.32 17.84 4.39
N VAL A 236 -6.10 17.27 3.48
CA VAL A 236 -5.70 17.18 2.06
C VAL A 236 -6.11 18.46 1.35
N ASN A 237 -5.15 19.28 0.92
CA ASN A 237 -5.45 20.39 0.02
C ASN A 237 -5.95 19.80 -1.32
N PRO A 238 -7.10 20.24 -1.89
CA PRO A 238 -7.57 19.78 -3.19
C PRO A 238 -6.51 19.90 -4.30
N ALA A 239 -5.60 20.88 -4.20
CA ALA A 239 -4.48 21.07 -5.13
C ALA A 239 -3.29 20.11 -4.92
N CYS A 240 -3.22 19.38 -3.80
CA CYS A 240 -2.13 18.46 -3.46
C CYS A 240 -2.39 17.00 -3.85
N HIS A 241 -3.47 16.68 -4.57
CA HIS A 241 -3.72 15.33 -5.07
C HIS A 241 -2.56 14.77 -5.92
N SER A 242 -1.66 15.62 -6.45
CA SER A 242 -0.48 15.19 -7.20
C SER A 242 0.75 14.84 -6.36
N VAL A 243 0.70 14.99 -5.03
CA VAL A 243 1.84 14.71 -4.12
C VAL A 243 1.62 13.45 -3.28
N TRP A 244 0.36 12.99 -3.18
CA TRP A 244 -0.07 11.87 -2.35
C TRP A 244 -0.58 10.65 -3.14
N LEU A 245 -0.39 10.67 -4.47
CA LEU A 245 -0.62 9.55 -5.39
C LEU A 245 0.72 8.97 -5.82
#